data_AF-A0A7J5AQ12-F1
#
_entry.id   AF-A0A7J5AQ12-F1
#
_cell.length_a   1.000
_cell.length_b   1.000
_cell.length_c   1.000
_cell.angle_alpha   90.00
_cell.angle_beta   90.00
_cell.angle_gamma   90.00
#
_symmetry.space_group_name_H-M   'P 1'
#
loop_
_entity.id
_entity.type
_entity.pdbx_description
1 polymer ?
#
loop_
_entity_poly.entity_id
_entity_poly.type
_entity_poly.pdbx_seq_one_letter_code
_entity_poly.pdbx_strand_id
1 'polypeptide(L)'
;MLNIKRIFSIALLLSAFFIVSTEAQKINQFDANGKRTGVWKKFYDNGKVRYSGQFKNGKEVGVFKFYSNTSSTQPVIVKTYKKDTATVKFYNDLGKLKSEGKMLGKKRIGKWIYYFANGKLFSEEEYKNGKLDGILKNYYPNGKVTQETSYVDGKKNGVSKTFTESGILIEDVFYKDGKLEGEGKYYDLKGGIKEKGMYKEGKRIGKWEFYMDGEVVNKKKRMKLSELKNK
;
A
#
# COMPACT_ATOMS: atom_id res chain seq x y z
N MET A 1 37.04 72.21 23.16
CA MET A 1 38.38 71.92 22.59
C MET A 1 39.00 70.82 23.45
N LEU A 2 38.95 69.56 23.03
CA LEU A 2 39.72 68.48 23.66
C LEU A 2 39.83 67.29 22.72
N ASN A 3 41.06 66.76 22.66
CA ASN A 3 41.66 65.99 21.59
C ASN A 3 41.23 64.52 21.56
N ILE A 4 40.96 64.04 20.36
CA ILE A 4 40.94 62.61 20.01
C ILE A 4 42.40 62.13 19.91
N LYS A 5 42.77 61.12 20.70
CA LYS A 5 43.85 60.19 20.33
C LYS A 5 43.30 58.78 20.39
N ARG A 6 43.44 58.12 19.25
CA ARG A 6 42.95 56.79 18.90
C ARG A 6 44.15 55.84 19.00
N ILE A 7 43.89 54.52 19.00
CA ILE A 7 44.81 53.42 18.57
C ILE A 7 45.62 52.76 19.73
N PHE A 8 45.75 51.44 19.94
CA PHE A 8 45.39 50.17 19.27
C PHE A 8 45.19 49.11 20.38
N SER A 9 44.13 48.29 20.30
CA SER A 9 43.97 47.10 21.12
C SER A 9 44.78 45.95 20.52
N ILE A 10 45.74 45.38 21.26
CA ILE A 10 46.46 44.16 20.87
C ILE A 10 45.95 42.98 21.70
N ALA A 11 45.68 41.90 20.96
CA ALA A 11 45.03 40.66 21.31
C ALA A 11 45.73 39.83 22.40
N LEU A 12 44.91 39.11 23.19
CA LEU A 12 45.20 37.72 23.57
C LEU A 12 43.89 36.95 23.80
N LEU A 13 43.15 36.67 22.72
CA LEU A 13 42.09 35.66 22.74
C LEU A 13 42.76 34.32 22.44
N LEU A 14 43.10 33.59 23.49
CA LEU A 14 43.47 32.18 23.43
C LEU A 14 42.29 31.42 22.81
N SER A 15 42.41 31.13 21.51
CA SER A 15 41.52 30.21 20.82
C SER A 15 41.79 28.80 21.34
N ALA A 16 41.03 28.39 22.34
CA ALA A 16 40.86 26.98 22.64
C ALA A 16 40.13 26.33 21.46
N PHE A 17 40.89 25.91 20.45
CA PHE A 17 40.42 24.99 19.42
C PHE A 17 40.08 23.66 20.10
N PHE A 18 38.81 23.45 20.43
CA PHE A 18 38.31 22.11 20.67
C PHE A 18 38.37 21.35 19.35
N ILE A 19 39.45 20.59 19.16
CA ILE A 19 39.51 19.55 18.14
C ILE A 19 38.56 18.45 18.60
N VAL A 20 37.28 18.55 18.23
CA VAL A 20 36.38 17.40 18.30
C VAL A 20 36.80 16.47 17.19
N SER A 21 37.65 15.49 17.50
CA SER A 21 37.93 14.38 16.60
C SER A 21 36.63 13.60 16.43
N THR A 22 35.94 13.82 15.31
CA THR A 22 34.81 12.99 14.92
C THR A 22 35.34 11.64 14.46
N GLU A 23 35.47 10.68 15.38
CA GLU A 23 35.73 9.31 14.98
C GLU A 23 34.61 8.86 14.04
N ALA A 24 34.98 8.44 12.83
CA ALA A 24 34.01 7.91 11.88
C ALA A 24 33.31 6.71 12.52
N GLN A 25 31.97 6.75 12.56
CA GLN A 25 31.20 5.68 13.17
C GLN A 25 31.54 4.34 12.51
N LYS A 26 32.10 3.40 13.29
CA LYS A 26 32.38 2.03 12.84
C LYS A 26 31.06 1.36 12.44
N ILE A 27 31.03 0.76 11.25
CA ILE A 27 29.88 0.02 10.72
C ILE A 27 30.15 -1.47 10.68
N ASN A 28 29.11 -2.29 10.57
CA ASN A 28 29.19 -3.75 10.41
C ASN A 28 29.90 -4.46 11.56
N GLN A 29 29.62 -4.02 12.80
CA GLN A 29 30.25 -4.55 14.01
C GLN A 29 29.47 -5.73 14.61
N PHE A 30 30.20 -6.60 15.31
CA PHE A 30 29.66 -7.69 16.11
C PHE A 30 29.94 -7.44 17.59
N ASP A 31 29.04 -7.90 18.46
CA ASP A 31 29.27 -7.92 19.91
C ASP A 31 30.15 -9.12 20.32
N ALA A 32 30.48 -9.20 21.61
CA ALA A 32 31.32 -10.27 22.18
C ALA A 32 30.74 -11.69 21.95
N ASN A 33 29.44 -11.81 21.66
CA ASN A 33 28.77 -13.08 21.38
C ASN A 33 28.61 -13.33 19.86
N GLY A 34 29.29 -12.56 19.01
CA GLY A 34 29.19 -12.67 17.56
C GLY A 34 27.86 -12.21 16.97
N LYS A 35 27.04 -11.45 17.71
CA LYS A 35 25.77 -10.91 17.20
C LYS A 35 25.97 -9.52 16.63
N ARG A 36 25.25 -9.20 15.55
CA ARG A 36 25.32 -7.88 14.91
C ARG A 36 24.92 -6.78 15.89
N THR A 37 25.71 -5.71 15.94
CA THR A 37 25.44 -4.52 16.75
C THR A 37 25.80 -3.24 16.00
N GLY A 38 25.20 -2.12 16.39
CA GLY A 38 25.46 -0.81 15.83
C GLY A 38 24.94 -0.64 14.39
N VAL A 39 25.52 0.31 13.67
CA VAL A 39 25.12 0.63 12.29
C VAL A 39 25.67 -0.41 11.34
N TRP A 40 24.82 -0.86 10.42
CA TRP A 40 25.17 -1.80 9.36
C TRP A 40 24.88 -1.19 8.00
N LYS A 41 25.79 -1.44 7.05
CA LYS A 41 25.59 -1.20 5.62
C LYS A 41 26.00 -2.43 4.84
N LYS A 42 25.12 -2.89 3.97
CA LYS A 42 25.43 -3.90 2.96
C LYS A 42 25.49 -3.23 1.60
N PHE A 43 26.39 -3.68 0.75
CA PHE A 43 26.58 -3.17 -0.61
C PHE A 43 26.23 -4.25 -1.64
N TYR A 44 25.87 -3.82 -2.83
CA TYR A 44 25.86 -4.63 -4.05
C TYR A 44 27.29 -4.75 -4.60
N ASP A 45 27.50 -5.67 -5.53
CA ASP A 45 28.81 -5.90 -6.16
C ASP A 45 29.32 -4.66 -6.92
N ASN A 46 28.41 -3.83 -7.40
CA ASN A 46 28.73 -2.54 -8.04
C ASN A 46 29.00 -1.40 -7.03
N GLY A 47 29.19 -1.71 -5.75
CA GLY A 47 29.51 -0.75 -4.69
C GLY A 47 28.34 0.09 -4.18
N LYS A 48 27.15 0.02 -4.80
CA LYS A 48 25.96 0.74 -4.32
C LYS A 48 25.45 0.15 -3.01
N VAL A 49 24.94 0.99 -2.12
CA VAL A 49 24.34 0.54 -0.86
C VAL A 49 23.10 -0.28 -1.20
N ARG A 50 23.01 -1.49 -0.64
CA ARG A 50 21.85 -2.38 -0.72
C ARG A 50 20.89 -2.15 0.43
N TYR A 51 21.42 -2.02 1.65
CA TYR A 51 20.66 -1.55 2.79
C TYR A 51 21.54 -0.87 3.82
N SER A 52 20.92 -0.04 4.64
CA SER A 52 21.49 0.49 5.88
C SER A 52 20.47 0.39 7.02
N GLY A 53 20.95 0.19 8.24
CA GLY A 53 20.10 0.08 9.43
C GLY A 53 20.90 -0.16 10.69
N GLN A 54 20.21 -0.37 11.81
CA GLN A 54 20.85 -0.62 13.10
C GLN A 54 20.48 -2.00 13.63
N PHE A 55 21.47 -2.71 14.17
CA PHE A 55 21.24 -3.94 14.91
C PHE A 55 21.49 -3.72 16.40
N LYS A 56 20.69 -4.39 17.23
CA LYS A 56 20.94 -4.53 18.67
C LYS A 56 20.79 -6.00 19.04
N ASN A 57 21.84 -6.61 19.56
CA ASN A 57 21.88 -8.02 19.95
C ASN A 57 21.42 -8.95 18.81
N GLY A 58 21.82 -8.65 17.57
CA GLY A 58 21.46 -9.42 16.38
C GLY A 58 20.08 -9.16 15.78
N LYS A 59 19.23 -8.33 16.42
CA LYS A 59 17.89 -7.97 15.92
C LYS A 59 17.91 -6.62 15.22
N GLU A 60 17.14 -6.45 14.14
CA GLU A 60 16.90 -5.16 13.53
C GLU A 60 16.19 -4.20 14.50
N VAL A 61 16.69 -2.97 14.62
CA VAL A 61 16.08 -1.91 15.42
C VAL A 61 16.06 -0.59 14.66
N GLY A 62 15.16 0.30 15.05
CA GLY A 62 15.05 1.62 14.45
C GLY A 62 14.63 1.56 12.99
N VAL A 63 15.32 2.31 12.13
CA VAL A 63 14.98 2.46 10.71
C VAL A 63 15.96 1.69 9.84
N PHE A 64 15.44 0.80 9.00
CA PHE A 64 16.16 0.21 7.89
C PHE A 64 15.74 0.86 6.57
N LYS A 65 16.72 1.20 5.75
CA LYS A 65 16.55 1.72 4.40
C LYS A 65 17.14 0.70 3.43
N PHE A 66 16.37 0.30 2.43
CA PHE A 66 16.81 -0.58 1.35
C PHE A 66 16.77 0.19 0.04
N TYR A 67 17.75 -0.04 -0.82
CA TYR A 67 17.98 0.74 -2.03
C TYR A 67 18.04 -0.20 -3.23
N SER A 68 17.83 0.35 -4.43
CA SER A 68 17.97 -0.41 -5.68
C SER A 68 19.45 -0.63 -6.03
N ASN A 69 19.75 -1.64 -6.85
CA ASN A 69 21.09 -1.82 -7.41
C ASN A 69 21.43 -0.76 -8.48
N THR A 70 20.44 0.01 -8.94
CA THR A 70 20.63 1.09 -9.92
C THR A 70 20.86 2.45 -9.25
N SER A 71 20.39 2.67 -8.02
CA SER A 71 20.55 3.94 -7.30
C SER A 71 20.56 3.76 -5.78
N SER A 72 21.44 4.50 -5.11
CA SER A 72 21.47 4.63 -3.63
C SER A 72 21.00 6.00 -3.14
N THR A 73 20.48 6.87 -4.02
CA THR A 73 20.07 8.23 -3.63
C THR A 73 18.81 8.22 -2.78
N GLN A 74 17.87 7.33 -3.07
CA GLN A 74 16.61 7.20 -2.35
C GLN A 74 16.30 5.73 -2.06
N PRO A 75 15.74 5.40 -0.88
CA PRO A 75 15.36 4.04 -0.57
C PRO A 75 14.09 3.62 -1.31
N VAL A 76 14.07 2.38 -1.80
CA VAL A 76 12.87 1.73 -2.35
C VAL A 76 12.04 1.03 -1.27
N ILE A 77 12.62 0.78 -0.10
CA ILE A 77 11.91 0.27 1.08
C ILE A 77 12.43 0.98 2.34
N VAL A 78 11.51 1.45 3.18
CA VAL A 78 11.82 1.91 4.54
C VAL A 78 11.05 1.06 5.53
N LYS A 79 11.76 0.44 6.48
CA LYS A 79 11.17 -0.32 7.59
C LYS A 79 11.50 0.36 8.91
N THR A 80 10.48 0.69 9.69
CA THR A 80 10.63 1.24 11.04
C THR A 80 10.18 0.20 12.05
N TYR A 81 11.13 -0.39 12.77
CA TYR A 81 10.90 -1.44 13.75
C TYR A 81 10.42 -0.87 15.09
N LYS A 82 9.35 -1.45 15.62
CA LYS A 82 8.81 -1.20 16.96
C LYS A 82 8.39 -2.54 17.58
N LYS A 83 9.16 -2.99 18.57
CA LYS A 83 9.08 -4.35 19.14
C LYS A 83 9.20 -5.40 18.02
N ASP A 84 8.29 -6.36 17.95
CA ASP A 84 8.32 -7.44 16.95
C ASP A 84 7.70 -7.05 15.60
N THR A 85 7.23 -5.80 15.47
CA THR A 85 6.57 -5.32 14.25
C THR A 85 7.38 -4.27 13.54
N ALA A 86 7.14 -4.11 12.24
CA ALA A 86 7.68 -3.02 11.45
C ALA A 86 6.56 -2.29 10.70
N THR A 87 6.55 -0.97 10.76
CA THR A 87 5.85 -0.16 9.75
C THR A 87 6.73 -0.12 8.51
N VAL A 88 6.18 -0.43 7.35
CA VAL A 88 6.93 -0.56 6.10
C VAL A 88 6.33 0.36 5.04
N LYS A 89 7.19 1.09 4.34
CA LYS A 89 6.85 1.92 3.19
C LYS A 89 7.65 1.44 1.98
N PHE A 90 6.97 1.26 0.84
CA PHE A 90 7.57 0.91 -0.44
C PHE A 90 7.50 2.11 -1.38
N TYR A 91 8.59 2.38 -2.08
CA TYR A 91 8.71 3.48 -3.02
C TYR A 91 9.09 2.95 -4.40
N ASN A 92 8.84 3.72 -5.46
CA ASN A 92 9.48 3.50 -6.75
C ASN A 92 10.89 4.12 -6.79
N ASP A 93 11.63 3.90 -7.88
CA ASP A 93 13.00 4.43 -8.04
C ASP A 93 13.06 5.98 -8.09
N LEU A 94 11.93 6.64 -8.31
CA LEU A 94 11.79 8.10 -8.26
C LEU A 94 11.45 8.63 -6.86
N GLY A 95 11.34 7.76 -5.85
CA GLY A 95 11.00 8.13 -4.48
C GLY A 95 9.50 8.33 -4.22
N LYS A 96 8.62 8.02 -5.18
CA LYS A 96 7.16 8.10 -4.96
C LYS A 96 6.66 6.90 -4.19
N LEU A 97 5.87 7.15 -3.14
CA LEU A 97 5.29 6.11 -2.29
C LEU A 97 4.31 5.25 -3.11
N LYS A 98 4.50 3.92 -3.05
CA LYS A 98 3.66 2.92 -3.72
C LYS A 98 2.69 2.25 -2.77
N SER A 99 3.16 1.93 -1.56
CA SER A 99 2.33 1.32 -0.54
C SER A 99 2.94 1.45 0.85
N GLU A 100 2.09 1.36 1.86
CA GLU A 100 2.50 1.30 3.24
C GLU A 100 1.58 0.43 4.09
N GLY A 101 2.12 -0.08 5.19
CA GLY A 101 1.37 -0.88 6.13
C GLY A 101 2.27 -1.45 7.23
N LYS A 102 1.74 -2.40 8.00
CA LYS A 102 2.45 -3.02 9.11
C LYS A 102 2.76 -4.48 8.82
N MET A 103 3.92 -4.93 9.28
CA MET A 103 4.38 -6.32 9.19
C MET A 103 4.73 -6.89 10.57
N LEU A 104 4.43 -8.17 10.77
CA LEU A 104 4.97 -9.01 11.84
C LEU A 104 5.86 -10.07 11.18
N GLY A 105 7.18 -9.93 11.33
CA GLY A 105 8.14 -10.69 10.54
C GLY A 105 7.94 -10.47 9.03
N LYS A 106 7.59 -11.55 8.32
CA LYS A 106 7.29 -11.52 6.86
C LYS A 106 5.79 -11.34 6.53
N LYS A 107 4.90 -11.36 7.53
CA LYS A 107 3.45 -11.34 7.33
C LYS A 107 2.90 -9.92 7.43
N ARG A 108 2.03 -9.53 6.48
CA ARG A 108 1.23 -8.30 6.57
C ARG A 108 0.20 -8.41 7.69
N ILE A 109 -0.01 -7.32 8.41
CA ILE A 109 -1.05 -7.20 9.45
C ILE A 109 -1.72 -5.82 9.39
N GLY A 110 -2.99 -5.77 9.74
CA GLY A 110 -3.80 -4.55 9.77
C GLY A 110 -4.01 -3.95 8.38
N LYS A 111 -4.28 -2.66 8.36
CA LYS A 111 -4.54 -1.90 7.13
C LYS A 111 -3.27 -1.71 6.31
N TRP A 112 -3.39 -1.97 5.01
CA TRP A 112 -2.40 -1.68 3.97
C TRP A 112 -3.00 -0.70 2.98
N ILE A 113 -2.21 0.29 2.61
CA ILE A 113 -2.59 1.37 1.71
C ILE A 113 -1.73 1.28 0.46
N TYR A 114 -2.32 1.45 -0.70
CA TYR A 114 -1.64 1.49 -1.99
C TYR A 114 -2.01 2.77 -2.72
N TYR A 115 -1.06 3.27 -3.50
CA TYR A 115 -1.19 4.55 -4.19
C TYR A 115 -0.99 4.39 -5.69
N PHE A 116 -1.71 5.21 -6.44
CA PHE A 116 -1.44 5.46 -7.85
C PHE A 116 -0.10 6.19 -8.03
N ALA A 117 0.42 6.20 -9.26
CA ALA A 117 1.66 6.91 -9.61
C ALA A 117 1.59 8.44 -9.37
N ASN A 118 0.39 9.00 -9.30
CA ASN A 118 0.14 10.40 -8.95
C ASN A 118 0.01 10.65 -7.44
N GLY A 119 0.19 9.62 -6.59
CA GLY A 119 0.12 9.69 -5.13
C GLY A 119 -1.28 9.59 -4.53
N LYS A 120 -2.35 9.50 -5.36
CA LYS A 120 -3.71 9.31 -4.86
C LYS A 120 -3.93 7.88 -4.37
N LEU A 121 -4.89 7.70 -3.46
CA LEU A 121 -5.29 6.39 -2.94
C LEU A 121 -5.78 5.49 -4.08
N PHE A 122 -5.19 4.30 -4.19
CA PHE A 122 -5.57 3.27 -5.15
C PHE A 122 -6.34 2.15 -4.47
N SER A 123 -5.87 1.68 -3.30
CA SER A 123 -6.50 0.57 -2.59
C SER A 123 -6.25 0.65 -1.09
N GLU A 124 -7.24 0.20 -0.32
CA GLU A 124 -7.16 -0.08 1.10
C GLU A 124 -7.48 -1.56 1.32
N GLU A 125 -6.60 -2.26 2.02
CA GLU A 125 -6.70 -3.70 2.24
C GLU A 125 -6.47 -4.04 3.72
N GLU A 126 -7.32 -4.88 4.29
CA GLU A 126 -7.14 -5.38 5.65
C GLU A 126 -6.50 -6.77 5.65
N TYR A 127 -5.46 -6.94 6.48
CA TYR A 127 -4.70 -8.18 6.58
C TYR A 127 -4.67 -8.76 8.00
N LYS A 128 -4.78 -10.09 8.07
CA LYS A 128 -4.50 -10.88 9.27
C LYS A 128 -3.55 -12.01 8.90
N ASN A 129 -2.44 -12.10 9.61
CA ASN A 129 -1.42 -13.15 9.42
C ASN A 129 -0.93 -13.33 7.97
N GLY A 130 -0.85 -12.23 7.21
CA GLY A 130 -0.39 -12.21 5.83
C GLY A 130 -1.45 -12.54 4.78
N LYS A 131 -2.70 -12.74 5.18
CA LYS A 131 -3.84 -12.96 4.27
C LYS A 131 -4.83 -11.79 4.36
N LEU A 132 -5.54 -11.51 3.26
CA LEU A 132 -6.65 -10.55 3.28
C LEU A 132 -7.74 -11.08 4.22
N ASP A 133 -8.14 -10.26 5.18
CA ASP A 133 -9.10 -10.62 6.22
C ASP A 133 -9.73 -9.32 6.72
N GLY A 134 -10.97 -9.09 6.31
CA GLY A 134 -11.65 -7.79 6.44
C GLY A 134 -12.07 -7.21 5.09
N ILE A 135 -12.16 -5.89 5.01
CA ILE A 135 -12.66 -5.20 3.81
C ILE A 135 -11.50 -4.78 2.89
N LEU A 136 -11.67 -5.05 1.60
CA LEU A 136 -10.86 -4.46 0.53
C LEU A 136 -11.67 -3.35 -0.16
N LYS A 137 -11.07 -2.17 -0.34
CA LYS A 137 -11.63 -1.06 -1.11
C LYS A 137 -10.67 -0.62 -2.20
N ASN A 138 -11.12 -0.60 -3.44
CA ASN A 138 -10.38 -0.03 -4.56
C ASN A 138 -11.00 1.30 -4.97
N TYR A 139 -10.18 2.20 -5.50
CA TYR A 139 -10.57 3.56 -5.85
C TYR A 139 -10.21 3.87 -7.30
N TYR A 140 -11.03 4.69 -7.95
CA TYR A 140 -10.69 5.37 -9.20
C TYR A 140 -9.68 6.51 -8.94
N PRO A 141 -8.97 6.98 -9.97
CA PRO A 141 -8.07 8.14 -9.85
C PRO A 141 -8.76 9.44 -9.41
N ASN A 142 -10.09 9.52 -9.52
CA ASN A 142 -10.89 10.63 -9.01
C ASN A 142 -11.22 10.52 -7.50
N GLY A 143 -10.82 9.42 -6.84
CA GLY A 143 -11.03 9.17 -5.41
C GLY A 143 -12.35 8.47 -5.06
N LYS A 144 -13.22 8.19 -6.03
CA LYS A 144 -14.45 7.41 -5.79
C LYS A 144 -14.13 5.91 -5.73
N VAL A 145 -14.90 5.17 -4.93
CA VAL A 145 -14.76 3.73 -4.80
C VAL A 145 -15.15 3.06 -6.11
N THR A 146 -14.31 2.16 -6.63
CA THR A 146 -14.66 1.26 -7.74
C THR A 146 -15.14 -0.10 -7.25
N GLN A 147 -14.64 -0.57 -6.11
CA GLN A 147 -14.98 -1.86 -5.57
C GLN A 147 -14.87 -1.88 -4.05
N GLU A 148 -15.80 -2.55 -3.40
CA GLU A 148 -15.74 -2.91 -1.98
C GLU A 148 -16.05 -4.40 -1.84
N THR A 149 -15.14 -5.19 -1.27
CA THR A 149 -15.29 -6.65 -1.17
C THR A 149 -14.85 -7.15 0.20
N SER A 150 -15.67 -8.01 0.81
CA SER A 150 -15.35 -8.68 2.07
C SER A 150 -14.49 -9.92 1.86
N TYR A 151 -13.46 -10.10 2.70
CA TYR A 151 -12.55 -11.24 2.70
C TYR A 151 -12.45 -11.90 4.07
N VAL A 152 -12.30 -13.22 4.07
CA VAL A 152 -11.93 -14.02 5.25
C VAL A 152 -10.85 -15.01 4.82
N ASP A 153 -9.73 -15.04 5.54
CA ASP A 153 -8.61 -15.98 5.28
C ASP A 153 -8.11 -15.98 3.82
N GLY A 154 -8.13 -14.83 3.17
CA GLY A 154 -7.68 -14.62 1.79
C GLY A 154 -8.71 -14.97 0.71
N LYS A 155 -9.92 -15.38 1.09
CA LYS A 155 -11.01 -15.69 0.16
C LYS A 155 -12.11 -14.64 0.25
N LYS A 156 -12.73 -14.30 -0.88
CA LYS A 156 -13.94 -13.47 -0.87
C LYS A 156 -15.02 -14.17 -0.05
N ASN A 157 -15.55 -13.50 0.96
CA ASN A 157 -16.54 -14.07 1.86
C ASN A 157 -17.38 -12.93 2.45
N GLY A 158 -18.61 -12.80 1.98
CA GLY A 158 -19.49 -11.66 2.24
C GLY A 158 -19.85 -10.88 0.96
N VAL A 159 -20.34 -9.67 1.15
CA VAL A 159 -20.80 -8.79 0.06
C VAL A 159 -19.61 -8.27 -0.75
N SER A 160 -19.81 -8.16 -2.06
CA SER A 160 -18.95 -7.50 -3.01
C SER A 160 -19.78 -6.55 -3.87
N LYS A 161 -19.38 -5.27 -3.89
CA LYS A 161 -20.02 -4.23 -4.69
C LYS A 161 -19.02 -3.63 -5.65
N THR A 162 -19.46 -3.35 -6.87
CA THR A 162 -18.67 -2.67 -7.91
C THR A 162 -19.43 -1.44 -8.39
N PHE A 163 -18.72 -0.33 -8.55
CA PHE A 163 -19.28 0.97 -8.93
C PHE A 163 -18.56 1.53 -10.16
N THR A 164 -19.26 2.37 -10.93
CA THR A 164 -18.68 3.17 -12.01
C THR A 164 -17.84 4.32 -11.47
N GLU A 165 -17.07 4.98 -12.34
CA GLU A 165 -16.32 6.19 -12.00
C GLU A 165 -17.22 7.37 -11.58
N SER A 166 -18.48 7.40 -12.02
CA SER A 166 -19.48 8.37 -11.55
C SER A 166 -20.05 8.02 -10.16
N GLY A 167 -19.83 6.81 -9.65
CA GLY A 167 -20.31 6.32 -8.35
C GLY A 167 -21.60 5.49 -8.44
N ILE A 168 -21.99 5.04 -9.64
CA ILE A 168 -23.22 4.26 -9.85
C ILE A 168 -22.91 2.79 -9.57
N LEU A 169 -23.69 2.15 -8.71
CA LEU A 169 -23.59 0.71 -8.43
C LEU A 169 -23.94 -0.08 -9.70
N ILE A 170 -23.06 -1.00 -10.11
CA ILE A 170 -23.25 -1.85 -11.30
C ILE A 170 -23.22 -3.34 -11.00
N GLU A 171 -22.75 -3.74 -9.82
CA GLU A 171 -22.74 -5.12 -9.35
C GLU A 171 -22.89 -5.13 -7.83
N ASP A 172 -23.79 -5.97 -7.32
CA ASP A 172 -23.94 -6.30 -5.91
C ASP A 172 -24.17 -7.81 -5.81
N VAL A 173 -23.16 -8.51 -5.29
CA VAL A 173 -23.15 -9.97 -5.22
C VAL A 173 -22.60 -10.42 -3.88
N PHE A 174 -23.02 -11.61 -3.44
CA PHE A 174 -22.50 -12.23 -2.25
C PHE A 174 -21.57 -13.41 -2.59
N TYR A 175 -20.47 -13.51 -1.85
CA TYR A 175 -19.50 -14.59 -1.95
C TYR A 175 -19.51 -15.44 -0.68
N LYS A 176 -19.35 -16.75 -0.84
CA LYS A 176 -19.02 -17.68 0.23
C LYS A 176 -17.81 -18.51 -0.19
N ASP A 177 -16.76 -18.50 0.63
CA ASP A 177 -15.53 -19.28 0.41
C ASP A 177 -14.91 -19.09 -1.00
N GLY A 178 -15.00 -17.87 -1.53
CA GLY A 178 -14.47 -17.49 -2.83
C GLY A 178 -15.40 -17.75 -4.02
N LYS A 179 -16.60 -18.29 -3.81
CA LYS A 179 -17.60 -18.56 -4.85
C LYS A 179 -18.82 -17.67 -4.68
N LEU A 180 -19.47 -17.30 -5.79
CA LEU A 180 -20.76 -16.60 -5.73
C LEU A 180 -21.81 -17.50 -5.07
N GLU A 181 -22.57 -16.93 -4.14
CA GLU A 181 -23.58 -17.62 -3.34
C GLU A 181 -24.71 -16.64 -3.01
N GLY A 182 -25.97 -17.06 -3.11
CA GLY A 182 -27.11 -16.19 -2.81
C GLY A 182 -27.49 -15.25 -3.96
N GLU A 183 -28.17 -14.15 -3.65
CA GLU A 183 -28.67 -13.23 -4.66
C GLU A 183 -27.53 -12.42 -5.30
N GLY A 184 -27.52 -12.33 -6.63
CA GLY A 184 -26.67 -11.42 -7.39
C GLY A 184 -27.51 -10.43 -8.17
N LYS A 185 -27.14 -9.15 -8.10
CA LYS A 185 -27.78 -8.03 -8.81
C LYS A 185 -26.76 -7.31 -9.67
N TYR A 186 -27.17 -7.00 -10.89
CA TYR A 186 -26.37 -6.28 -11.86
C TYR A 186 -27.20 -5.13 -12.42
N TYR A 187 -26.57 -3.98 -12.58
CA TYR A 187 -27.23 -2.75 -12.96
C TYR A 187 -26.61 -2.17 -14.23
N ASP A 188 -27.36 -1.33 -14.93
CA ASP A 188 -26.87 -0.54 -16.05
C ASP A 188 -26.11 0.71 -15.57
N LEU A 189 -25.56 1.48 -16.52
CA LEU A 189 -24.81 2.69 -16.23
C LEU A 189 -25.66 3.86 -15.71
N LYS A 190 -26.98 3.71 -15.64
CA LYS A 190 -27.92 4.67 -15.04
C LYS A 190 -28.40 4.20 -13.66
N GLY A 191 -27.98 3.01 -13.20
CA GLY A 191 -28.39 2.40 -11.94
C GLY A 191 -29.69 1.59 -12.03
N GLY A 192 -30.25 1.42 -13.23
CA GLY A 192 -31.40 0.54 -13.45
C GLY A 192 -30.98 -0.92 -13.33
N ILE A 193 -31.79 -1.75 -12.68
CA ILE A 193 -31.50 -3.18 -12.61
C ILE A 193 -31.52 -3.77 -14.03
N LYS A 194 -30.49 -4.54 -14.37
CA LYS A 194 -30.31 -5.20 -15.69
C LYS A 194 -30.59 -6.68 -15.59
N GLU A 195 -30.10 -7.31 -14.53
CA GLU A 195 -30.39 -8.70 -14.23
C GLU A 195 -30.24 -9.00 -12.74
N LYS A 196 -31.05 -9.94 -12.25
CA LYS A 196 -30.84 -10.55 -10.94
C LYS A 196 -31.24 -12.02 -10.94
N GLY A 197 -30.69 -12.74 -9.98
CA GLY A 197 -31.03 -14.13 -9.73
C GLY A 197 -30.17 -14.71 -8.64
N MET A 198 -30.26 -16.03 -8.46
CA MET A 198 -29.58 -16.74 -7.39
C MET A 198 -28.34 -17.46 -7.91
N TYR A 199 -27.28 -17.46 -7.10
CA TYR A 199 -26.09 -18.26 -7.26
C TYR A 199 -26.01 -19.35 -6.19
N LYS A 200 -25.46 -20.50 -6.56
CA LYS A 200 -25.04 -21.57 -5.65
C LYS A 200 -23.71 -22.13 -6.13
N GLU A 201 -22.70 -22.14 -5.25
CA GLU A 201 -21.36 -22.67 -5.57
C GLU A 201 -20.78 -22.08 -6.88
N GLY A 202 -20.99 -20.78 -7.10
CA GLY A 202 -20.52 -20.05 -8.27
C GLY A 202 -21.37 -20.20 -9.53
N LYS A 203 -22.45 -20.99 -9.49
CA LYS A 203 -23.32 -21.24 -10.65
C LYS A 203 -24.66 -20.53 -10.50
N ARG A 204 -25.16 -19.94 -11.60
CA ARG A 204 -26.52 -19.42 -11.69
C ARG A 204 -27.51 -20.55 -11.47
N ILE A 205 -28.47 -20.37 -10.57
CA ILE A 205 -29.56 -21.31 -10.29
C ILE A 205 -30.91 -20.61 -10.38
N GLY A 206 -31.97 -21.40 -10.60
CA GLY A 206 -33.34 -20.90 -10.70
C GLY A 206 -33.58 -20.03 -11.94
N LYS A 207 -34.69 -19.28 -11.90
CA LYS A 207 -35.04 -18.33 -12.96
C LYS A 207 -34.27 -17.02 -12.74
N TRP A 208 -33.65 -16.54 -13.80
CA TRP A 208 -33.00 -15.22 -13.83
C TRP A 208 -33.94 -14.20 -14.46
N GLU A 209 -34.10 -13.08 -13.79
CA GLU A 209 -34.89 -11.95 -14.26
C GLU A 209 -33.94 -11.00 -15.01
N PHE A 210 -34.35 -10.62 -16.21
CA PHE A 210 -33.63 -9.67 -17.06
C PHE A 210 -34.54 -8.49 -17.30
N TYR A 211 -33.94 -7.30 -17.35
CA TYR A 211 -34.67 -6.06 -17.47
C TYR A 211 -34.17 -5.24 -18.65
N MET A 212 -35.10 -4.59 -19.36
CA MET A 212 -34.80 -3.55 -20.33
C MET A 212 -35.78 -2.40 -20.08
N ASP A 213 -35.23 -1.19 -19.93
CA ASP A 213 -35.99 0.03 -19.64
C ASP A 213 -36.92 -0.11 -18.41
N GLY A 214 -36.47 -0.86 -17.40
CA GLY A 214 -37.20 -1.11 -16.15
C GLY A 214 -38.20 -2.27 -16.19
N GLU A 215 -38.49 -2.85 -17.35
CA GLU A 215 -39.44 -3.96 -17.49
C GLU A 215 -38.76 -5.33 -17.56
N VAL A 216 -39.36 -6.35 -16.93
CA VAL A 216 -38.89 -7.74 -17.05
C VAL A 216 -39.11 -8.24 -18.49
N VAL A 217 -38.04 -8.77 -19.09
CA VAL A 217 -38.05 -9.27 -20.47
C VAL A 217 -37.81 -10.78 -20.52
N ASN A 218 -38.57 -11.46 -21.37
CA ASN A 218 -38.35 -12.88 -21.64
C ASN A 218 -37.18 -13.10 -22.63
N LYS A 219 -36.68 -14.34 -22.71
CA LYS A 219 -35.52 -14.72 -23.53
C LYS A 219 -35.69 -14.36 -25.01
N LYS A 220 -36.88 -14.55 -25.59
CA LYS A 220 -37.17 -14.23 -27.01
C LYS A 220 -37.10 -12.71 -27.27
N LYS A 221 -37.75 -11.90 -26.43
CA LYS A 221 -37.75 -10.42 -26.52
C LYS A 221 -36.32 -9.87 -26.37
N ARG A 222 -35.52 -10.46 -25.47
CA ARG A 222 -34.10 -10.10 -25.28
C ARG A 222 -33.24 -10.34 -26.52
N MET A 223 -33.31 -11.52 -27.14
CA MET A 223 -32.49 -11.85 -28.32
C MET A 223 -32.81 -10.95 -29.51
N LYS A 224 -34.11 -10.71 -29.76
CA LYS A 224 -34.56 -9.81 -30.85
C LYS A 224 -34.06 -8.38 -30.67
N LEU A 225 -34.05 -7.86 -29.44
CA LEU A 225 -33.60 -6.49 -29.15
C LEU A 225 -32.07 -6.35 -29.15
N SER A 226 -31.31 -7.40 -28.80
CA SER A 226 -29.84 -7.38 -28.95
C SER A 226 -29.40 -7.34 -30.41
N GLU A 227 -30.14 -8.00 -31.32
CA GLU A 227 -29.86 -7.97 -32.76
C GLU A 227 -30.14 -6.60 -33.38
N LEU A 228 -31.18 -5.90 -32.90
CA LEU A 228 -31.55 -4.56 -33.37
C LEU A 228 -30.57 -3.46 -32.93
N LYS A 229 -29.91 -3.60 -31.78
CA LYS A 229 -28.91 -2.63 -31.29
C LYS A 229 -27.52 -2.78 -31.92
N ASN A 230 -27.28 -3.90 -32.61
CA ASN A 230 -26.01 -4.21 -33.27
C ASN A 230 -26.06 -3.99 -34.80
N LYS A 231 -27.16 -3.41 -35.30
CA LYS A 231 -27.28 -2.86 -36.66
C LYS A 231 -27.19 -1.34 -36.59
#